data_AF-M1ZNB9-F1
#
_entry.id   AF-M1ZNB9-F1
#
_cell.length_a   1.000
_cell.length_b   1.000
_cell.length_c   1.000
_cell.angle_alpha   90.00
_cell.angle_beta   90.00
_cell.angle_gamma   90.00
#
_symmetry.space_group_name_H-M   'P 1'
#
loop_
_entity.id
_entity.type
_entity.pdbx_description
1 polymer ?
#
loop_
_entity_poly.entity_id
_entity_poly.type
_entity_poly.pdbx_seq_one_letter_code
_entity_poly.pdbx_strand_id
1 'polypeptide(L)' 'IILNKLFYEGNYDKAEDLIFEELEKNDSPEVYEIAVEFYNALLKKSDEELNEGNFSREEIYQGLDDIKRFKTN' A
#
# COMPACT_ATOMS: atom_id res chain seq x y z
N ILE A 1 9.80 -8.15 -5.88
CA ILE A 1 10.63 -8.58 -4.73
C ILE A 1 10.84 -7.44 -3.72
N ILE A 2 11.01 -6.17 -4.16
CA ILE A 2 11.24 -5.02 -3.26
C ILE A 2 10.04 -4.70 -2.35
N LEU A 3 8.81 -4.72 -2.88
CA LEU A 3 7.60 -4.43 -2.11
C LEU A 3 7.43 -5.35 -0.89
N ASN A 4 7.52 -6.67 -1.10
CA ASN A 4 7.45 -7.65 0.00
C ASN A 4 8.56 -7.42 1.04
N LYS A 5 9.76 -7.05 0.60
CA LYS A 5 10.86 -6.77 1.53
C LYS A 5 10.51 -5.59 2.44
N LEU A 6 10.06 -4.46 1.86
CA LEU A 6 9.66 -3.28 2.63
C LEU A 6 8.51 -3.59 3.60
N PHE A 7 7.53 -4.40 3.17
CA PHE A 7 6.43 -4.86 4.01
C PHE A 7 6.92 -5.65 5.23
N TYR A 8 7.86 -6.59 5.06
CA TYR A 8 8.41 -7.36 6.17
C TYR A 8 9.37 -6.55 7.06
N GLU A 9 10.00 -5.52 6.51
CA GLU A 9 10.85 -4.59 7.27
C GLU A 9 10.03 -3.53 8.03
N GLY A 10 8.71 -3.48 7.86
CA GLY A 10 7.84 -2.49 8.49
C GLY A 10 7.93 -1.09 7.88
N ASN A 11 8.59 -0.94 6.72
CA ASN A 11 8.69 0.33 6.00
C ASN A 11 7.47 0.50 5.08
N TYR A 12 6.29 0.65 5.67
CA TYR A 12 5.02 0.71 4.95
C TYR A 12 4.87 2.00 4.13
N ASP A 13 5.39 3.10 4.65
CA ASP A 13 5.55 4.40 3.98
C ASP A 13 6.26 4.26 2.61
N LYS A 14 7.45 3.64 2.60
CA LYS A 14 8.22 3.44 1.37
C LYS A 14 7.58 2.43 0.43
N ALA A 15 6.88 1.45 0.99
CA ALA A 15 6.14 0.47 0.20
C ALA A 15 4.98 1.14 -0.54
N GLU A 16 4.27 2.05 0.13
CA GLU A 16 3.21 2.88 -0.45
C GLU A 16 3.76 3.82 -1.53
N ASP A 17 4.84 4.56 -1.26
CA ASP A 17 5.49 5.43 -2.25
C ASP A 17 5.81 4.68 -3.55
N LEU A 18 6.36 3.46 -3.43
CA LEU A 18 6.70 2.63 -4.59
C LEU A 18 5.46 2.15 -5.35
N ILE A 19 4.37 1.82 -4.65
CA ILE A 19 3.09 1.48 -5.29
C ILE A 19 2.54 2.67 -6.06
N PHE A 20 2.52 3.86 -5.46
CA PHE A 20 2.02 5.06 -6.12
C PHE A 20 2.88 5.46 -7.32
N GLU A 21 4.20 5.40 -7.20
CA GLU A 21 5.10 5.71 -8.31
C GLU A 21 4.85 4.76 -9.50
N GLU A 22 4.60 3.48 -9.23
CA GLU A 22 4.24 2.50 -10.27
C GLU A 22 2.84 2.73 -10.83
N LEU A 23 1.83 3.09 -10.02
CA LEU A 23 0.49 3.44 -10.48
C LEU A 23 0.50 4.68 -11.38
N GLU A 24 1.29 5.70 -11.04
CA GLU A 24 1.41 6.92 -11.83
C GLU A 24 2.18 6.69 -13.14
N LYS A 25 3.18 5.81 -13.14
CA LYS A 25 3.95 5.47 -14.34
C LYS A 25 3.21 4.52 -15.28
N ASN A 26 2.57 3.51 -14.71
CA ASN A 26 1.87 2.46 -15.39
C ASN A 26 0.47 2.36 -14.76
N ASP A 27 -0.53 2.97 -15.40
CA ASP A 27 -1.95 2.78 -15.07
C ASP A 27 -2.39 1.38 -15.51
N SER A 28 -1.75 0.37 -14.93
CA SER A 28 -1.99 -1.04 -15.21
C SER A 28 -2.88 -1.62 -14.12
N PRO A 29 -3.94 -2.37 -14.48
CA PRO A 29 -4.78 -3.08 -13.54
C PRO A 29 -3.98 -3.97 -12.57
N GLU A 30 -2.88 -4.57 -13.01
CA GLU A 30 -2.00 -5.40 -12.16
C GLU A 30 -1.41 -4.61 -10.99
N VAL A 31 -0.96 -3.37 -11.20
CA VAL A 31 -0.38 -2.54 -10.13
C VAL A 31 -1.47 -2.13 -9.15
N TYR A 32 -2.67 -1.83 -9.65
CA TYR A 32 -3.83 -1.55 -8.79
C TYR A 32 -4.20 -2.76 -7.93
N GLU A 33 -4.22 -3.97 -8.49
CA GLU A 33 -4.46 -5.20 -7.71
C GLU A 33 -3.40 -5.40 -6.62
N ILE A 34 -2.12 -5.19 -6.95
CA ILE A 34 -1.01 -5.26 -5.96
C ILE A 34 -1.21 -4.23 -4.84
N ALA A 35 -1.61 -3.00 -5.17
CA ALA A 35 -1.89 -1.95 -4.19
C ALA A 35 -3.02 -2.37 -3.23
N VAL A 36 -4.11 -2.89 -3.78
CA VAL A 36 -5.25 -3.38 -3.00
C VAL A 36 -4.84 -4.54 -2.09
N GLU A 37 -4.04 -5.49 -2.59
CA GLU A 37 -3.51 -6.59 -1.78
C GLU A 37 -2.61 -6.09 -0.64
N PHE A 38 -1.76 -5.10 -0.90
CA PHE A 38 -0.89 -4.48 0.10
C PHE A 38 -1.69 -3.89 1.25
N TYR A 39 -2.67 -3.01 0.97
CA TYR A 39 -3.51 -2.42 2.02
C TYR A 39 -4.36 -3.47 2.74
N ASN A 40 -4.88 -4.49 2.04
CA ASN A 40 -5.59 -5.59 2.68
C ASN A 40 -4.69 -6.42 3.59
N ALA A 41 -3.41 -6.56 3.27
CA ALA A 41 -2.43 -7.20 4.15
C ALA A 41 -2.15 -6.35 5.39
N LEU A 42 -2.06 -5.01 5.25
CA LEU A 42 -1.93 -4.10 6.38
C LEU A 42 -3.17 -4.10 7.28
N LEU A 43 -4.38 -4.21 6.74
CA LEU A 43 -5.62 -4.31 7.52
C LEU A 43 -5.66 -5.53 8.45
N LYS A 44 -4.92 -6.59 8.12
CA LYS A 44 -4.81 -7.80 8.95
C LYS A 44 -3.84 -7.63 10.12
N LYS A 45 -3.01 -6.58 10.11
CA LYS A 45 -2.07 -6.28 11.19
C LYS A 45 -2.77 -5.57 12.35
N SER A 46 -2.16 -5.69 13.52
CA SER A 46 -2.61 -4.98 14.71
C SER A 46 -2.18 -3.50 14.64
N ASP A 47 -2.90 -2.62 15.33
CA ASP A 47 -2.52 -1.20 15.41
C ASP A 47 -1.11 -1.02 15.99
N GLU A 48 -0.69 -1.90 16.89
CA GLU A 48 0.67 -1.90 17.46
C GLU A 48 1.73 -2.16 16.38
N GLU A 49 1.56 -3.19 15.54
CA GLU A 49 2.48 -3.49 14.43
C GLU A 49 2.52 -2.39 13.36
N LEU A 50 1.39 -1.72 13.13
CA LEU A 50 1.31 -0.60 12.20
C LEU A 50 2.09 0.60 12.77
N ASN A 51 1.87 0.93 14.04
CA ASN A 51 2.58 2.02 14.72
C ASN A 51 4.10 1.78 14.79
N GLU A 52 4.55 0.53 14.96
CA GLU A 52 5.99 0.21 14.88
C GLU A 52 6.60 0.54 13.51
N GLY A 53 5.80 0.45 12.45
CA GLY A 53 6.17 0.84 11.09
C GLY A 53 5.83 2.30 10.73
N ASN A 54 5.55 3.15 11.71
CA ASN A 54 5.06 4.53 11.52
C ASN A 54 3.86 4.62 10.57
N PHE A 55 2.93 3.68 10.67
CA PHE A 55 1.73 3.63 9.85
C PHE A 55 0.49 3.47 10.71
N SER A 56 -0.65 3.89 10.19
CA SER A 56 -1.92 3.88 10.92
C SER A 56 -3.04 3.29 10.08
N ARG A 57 -4.13 2.85 10.73
CA ARG A 57 -5.33 2.43 9.98
C ARG A 57 -5.91 3.56 9.15
N GLU A 58 -5.81 4.80 9.64
CA GLU A 58 -6.29 5.97 8.90
C GLU A 58 -5.53 6.12 7.58
N GLU A 59 -4.20 5.99 7.58
CA GLU A 59 -3.39 6.00 6.36
C GLU A 59 -3.75 4.88 5.40
N ILE A 60 -4.00 3.66 5.90
CA ILE A 60 -4.47 2.54 5.06
C ILE A 60 -5.76 2.93 4.32
N TYR A 61 -6.73 3.51 5.03
CA TYR A 61 -8.00 3.89 4.41
C TYR A 61 -7.86 5.07 3.45
N GLN A 62 -7.01 6.04 3.78
CA GLN A 62 -6.69 7.16 2.90
C GLN A 62 -6.03 6.67 1.61
N GLY A 63 -5.00 5.83 1.72
CA GLY A 63 -4.32 5.22 0.57
C GLY A 63 -5.27 4.38 -0.28
N LEU A 64 -6.13 3.56 0.34
CA LEU A 64 -7.19 2.82 -0.38
C LEU A 64 -8.16 3.72 -1.13
N ASP A 65 -8.47 4.91 -0.62
CA ASP A 65 -9.33 5.88 -1.31
C ASP A 65 -8.56 6.55 -2.46
N ASP A 66 -7.32 6.95 -2.21
CA ASP A 66 -6.45 7.57 -3.19
C ASP A 66 -6.20 6.67 -4.40
N ILE A 67 -5.98 5.36 -4.20
CA ILE A 67 -5.76 4.45 -5.32
C ILE A 67 -7.01 4.24 -6.18
N LYS A 68 -8.23 4.50 -5.67
CA LYS A 68 -9.47 4.33 -6.46
C LYS A 68 -9.48 5.20 -7.71
N ARG A 69 -8.74 6.30 -7.74
CA ARG A 69 -8.62 7.16 -8.94
C ARG A 69 -7.92 6.46 -10.11
N PHE A 70 -7.07 5.47 -9.83
CA PHE A 70 -6.37 4.63 -10.81
C PHE A 70 -7.16 3.35 -11.14
N LYS A 71 -8.37 3.20 -10.62
CA LYS A 71 -9.23 2.06 -10.97
C LYS A 71 -9.69 2.22 -12.42
N THR A 72 -8.96 1.61 -13.34
CA THR A 72 -9.36 1.52 -14.74
C THR A 72 -10.64 0.66 -14.86
N ASN A 73 -11.65 1.18 -15.58
CA ASN A 73 -12.94 0.52 -15.85
C ASN A 73 -12.88 -0.45 -17.03
#